data_AF-A0AAE4GDA9-F1
#
_entry.id   AF-A0AAE4GDA9-F1
#
_cell.length_a   1.000
_cell.length_b   1.000
_cell.length_c   1.000
_cell.angle_alpha   90.00
_cell.angle_beta   90.00
_cell.angle_gamma   90.00
#
_symmetry.space_group_name_H-M   'P 1'
#
loop_
_entity.id
_entity.type
_entity.pdbx_description
1 polymer ?
#
loop_
_entity_poly.entity_id
_entity_poly.type
_entity_poly.pdbx_seq_one_letter_code
_entity_poly.pdbx_strand_id
1 'polypeptide(L)'
;MSRQHYEQLIHQLCNLCQIKGAQGILEGGPVAVNDVVFSLAHHEQLSPDTLLVYCDFGAVEAGREAQAYRALLETNLLMYAGNGPIYTLSPATGRVVFANRYRLGGMDAAMLRSILAHLAAKAMDWRKDQFLDPPPARRHHGHASKIPQLWSRPTSTDDDAITH
;
A
#
# COMPACT_ATOMS: atom_id res chain seq x y z
N MET A 1 30.50 0.14 15.45
CA MET A 1 29.87 1.32 16.10
C MET A 1 28.40 1.44 15.74
N SER A 2 28.05 1.40 14.46
CA SER A 2 26.65 1.53 14.01
C SER A 2 25.71 0.41 14.49
N ARG A 3 26.18 -0.83 14.56
CA ARG A 3 25.39 -1.94 15.12
C ARG A 3 25.03 -1.73 16.59
N GLN A 4 25.99 -1.30 17.42
CA GLN A 4 25.73 -0.95 18.82
C GLN A 4 24.74 0.21 18.94
N HIS A 5 24.85 1.24 18.07
CA HIS A 5 23.87 2.32 18.03
C HIS A 5 22.46 1.83 17.66
N TYR A 6 22.35 0.93 16.68
CA TYR A 6 21.07 0.29 16.35
C TYR A 6 20.50 -0.48 17.54
N GLU A 7 21.30 -1.33 18.18
CA GLU A 7 20.88 -2.10 19.35
C GLU A 7 20.39 -1.20 20.49
N GLN A 8 21.17 -0.16 20.81
CA GLN A 8 20.80 0.84 21.81
C GLN A 8 19.50 1.57 21.46
N LEU A 9 19.33 1.96 20.20
CA LEU A 9 18.11 2.64 19.71
C LEU A 9 16.88 1.74 19.88
N ILE A 10 16.97 0.45 19.56
CA ILE A 10 15.87 -0.50 19.74
C ILE A 10 15.55 -0.72 21.23
N HIS A 11 16.57 -0.82 22.09
CA HIS A 11 16.35 -0.89 23.54
C HIS A 11 15.66 0.36 24.08
N GLN A 12 16.11 1.55 23.67
CA GLN A 12 15.51 2.81 24.07
C GLN A 12 14.06 2.95 23.57
N LEU A 13 13.79 2.54 22.32
CA LEU A 13 12.44 2.50 21.76
C LEU A 13 11.53 1.58 22.58
N CYS A 14 11.99 0.36 22.87
CA CYS A 14 11.23 -0.60 23.67
C CYS A 14 10.91 -0.05 25.06
N ASN A 15 11.89 0.57 25.73
CA ASN A 15 11.68 1.20 27.04
C ASN A 15 10.69 2.37 26.96
N LEU A 16 10.83 3.24 25.94
CA LEU A 16 9.94 4.40 25.76
C LEU A 16 8.49 3.98 25.51
N CYS A 17 8.28 2.94 24.70
CA CYS A 17 6.96 2.47 24.30
C CYS A 17 6.42 1.33 25.18
N GLN A 18 7.16 0.91 26.22
CA GLN A 18 6.83 -0.22 27.09
C GLN A 18 6.62 -1.54 26.32
N ILE A 19 7.38 -1.72 25.23
CA ILE A 19 7.37 -2.95 24.41
C ILE A 19 8.28 -3.97 25.08
N LYS A 20 7.79 -5.19 25.30
CA LYS A 20 8.59 -6.30 25.82
C LYS A 20 9.36 -6.96 24.68
N GLY A 21 10.59 -7.40 24.97
CA GLY A 21 11.34 -8.28 24.06
C GLY A 21 12.06 -7.56 22.91
N ALA A 22 12.91 -6.57 23.24
CA ALA A 22 13.79 -5.91 22.27
C ALA A 22 14.60 -6.91 21.42
N GLN A 23 14.99 -8.04 22.02
CA GLN A 23 15.72 -9.11 21.34
C GLN A 23 14.99 -9.63 20.09
N GLY A 24 13.67 -9.80 20.15
CA GLY A 24 12.90 -10.27 19.00
C GLY A 24 12.99 -9.31 17.82
N ILE A 25 12.96 -7.99 18.08
CA ILE A 25 13.11 -6.96 17.04
C ILE A 25 14.54 -6.97 16.48
N LEU A 26 15.55 -7.13 17.34
CA LEU A 26 16.96 -7.20 16.92
C LEU A 26 17.24 -8.42 16.03
N GLU A 27 16.49 -9.51 16.22
CA GLU A 27 16.54 -10.73 15.40
C GLU A 27 15.70 -10.62 14.11
N GLY A 28 15.08 -9.46 13.84
CA GLY A 28 14.28 -9.21 12.64
C GLY A 28 12.77 -9.46 12.82
N GLY A 29 12.33 -9.70 14.06
CA GLY A 29 10.92 -9.81 14.41
C GLY A 29 10.15 -8.50 14.20
N PRO A 30 8.81 -8.59 14.04
CA PRO A 30 7.98 -7.44 13.78
C PRO A 30 7.76 -6.56 15.02
N VAL A 31 7.47 -5.29 14.77
CA VAL A 31 6.91 -4.37 15.77
C VAL A 31 5.58 -3.81 15.26
N ALA A 32 4.59 -3.64 16.14
CA ALA A 32 3.27 -3.14 15.76
C ALA A 32 3.00 -1.76 16.38
N VAL A 33 2.43 -0.86 15.59
CA VAL A 33 1.93 0.46 16.04
C VAL A 33 0.55 0.67 15.42
N ASN A 34 -0.49 0.84 16.23
CA ASN A 34 -1.88 1.02 15.77
C ASN A 34 -2.32 -0.03 14.72
N ASP A 35 -2.09 -1.32 15.00
CA ASP A 35 -2.39 -2.45 14.09
C ASP A 35 -1.69 -2.40 12.72
N VAL A 36 -0.64 -1.59 12.61
CA VAL A 36 0.27 -1.56 11.47
C VAL A 36 1.56 -2.24 11.87
N VAL A 37 1.95 -3.23 11.08
CA VAL A 37 3.15 -4.04 11.31
C VAL A 37 4.34 -3.38 10.62
N PHE A 38 5.46 -3.36 11.33
CA PHE A 38 6.73 -2.87 10.85
C PHE A 38 7.81 -3.93 11.00
N SER A 39 8.78 -3.88 10.10
CA SER A 39 10.05 -4.58 10.26
C SER A 39 11.18 -3.55 10.27
N LEU A 40 12.04 -3.64 11.27
CA LEU A 40 13.20 -2.80 11.44
C LEU A 40 14.44 -3.64 11.13
N ALA A 41 15.27 -3.17 10.20
CA ALA A 41 16.45 -3.91 9.79
C ALA A 41 17.66 -3.00 9.71
N HIS A 42 18.81 -3.53 10.13
CA HIS A 42 20.10 -2.88 10.02
C HIS A 42 21.10 -3.85 9.39
N HIS A 43 21.69 -3.46 8.26
CA HIS A 43 22.68 -4.27 7.54
C HIS A 43 24.05 -3.60 7.62
N GLU A 44 24.85 -3.99 8.62
CA GLU A 44 26.15 -3.37 8.92
C GLU A 44 27.12 -3.42 7.73
N GLN A 45 27.12 -4.51 6.96
CA GLN A 45 28.05 -4.72 5.84
C GLN A 45 27.72 -3.88 4.59
N LEU A 46 26.44 -3.65 4.31
CA LEU A 46 25.98 -2.97 3.10
C LEU A 46 25.75 -1.48 3.34
N SER A 47 25.25 -1.13 4.52
CA SER A 47 24.93 0.25 4.88
C SER A 47 25.02 0.44 6.39
N PRO A 48 26.25 0.61 6.92
CA PRO A 48 26.48 0.69 8.36
C PRO A 48 25.73 1.84 9.02
N ASP A 49 25.52 2.98 8.36
CA ASP A 49 24.87 4.11 9.02
C ASP A 49 23.36 4.20 8.77
N THR A 50 22.74 3.13 8.28
CA THR A 50 21.32 3.13 7.89
C THR A 50 20.45 2.16 8.70
N LEU A 51 19.31 2.66 9.16
CA LEU A 51 18.14 1.89 9.57
C LEU A 51 17.17 1.76 8.38
N LEU A 52 16.78 0.53 8.06
CA LEU A 52 15.69 0.24 7.13
C LEU A 52 14.41 0.06 7.92
N VAL A 53 13.37 0.79 7.50
CA VAL A 53 12.02 0.67 8.06
C VAL A 53 11.11 0.20 6.94
N TYR A 54 10.50 -0.96 7.16
CA TYR A 54 9.44 -1.49 6.32
C TYR A 54 8.11 -1.35 7.07
N CYS A 55 7.09 -0.79 6.42
CA CYS A 55 5.76 -0.60 6.97
C CYS A 55 4.75 -1.35 6.10
N ASP A 56 3.96 -2.24 6.71
CA ASP A 56 2.91 -3.00 6.04
C ASP A 56 1.66 -2.14 5.83
N PHE A 57 1.50 -1.62 4.61
CA PHE A 57 0.33 -0.83 4.22
C PHE A 57 -0.90 -1.73 4.05
N GLY A 58 -0.69 -2.98 3.65
CA GLY A 58 -1.73 -4.00 3.58
C GLY A 58 -2.03 -4.48 2.16
N ALA A 59 -3.07 -5.29 2.03
CA ALA A 59 -3.50 -5.80 0.74
C ALA A 59 -4.12 -4.69 -0.12
N VAL A 60 -4.11 -4.89 -1.44
CA VAL A 60 -4.93 -4.11 -2.35
C VAL A 60 -6.35 -4.68 -2.37
N GLU A 61 -7.35 -3.81 -2.42
CA GLU A 61 -8.73 -4.21 -2.61
C GLU A 61 -8.90 -4.90 -3.97
N ALA A 62 -9.62 -6.02 -3.97
CA ALA A 62 -9.83 -6.82 -5.17
C ALA A 62 -10.53 -6.00 -6.27
N GLY A 63 -9.98 -6.01 -7.48
CA GLY A 63 -10.48 -5.24 -8.63
C GLY A 63 -9.92 -3.82 -8.73
N ARG A 64 -9.10 -3.36 -7.78
CA ARG A 64 -8.44 -2.04 -7.81
C ARG A 64 -6.94 -2.11 -8.04
N GLU A 65 -6.38 -3.30 -8.25
CA GLU A 65 -4.94 -3.58 -8.38
C GLU A 65 -4.27 -2.69 -9.42
N ALA A 66 -4.81 -2.65 -10.65
CA ALA A 66 -4.21 -1.88 -11.73
C ALA A 66 -4.15 -0.37 -11.41
N GLN A 67 -5.21 0.18 -10.82
CA GLN A 67 -5.28 1.59 -10.45
C GLN A 67 -4.35 1.90 -9.27
N ALA A 68 -4.40 1.07 -8.23
CA ALA A 68 -3.58 1.20 -7.04
C ALA A 68 -2.09 1.11 -7.37
N TYR A 69 -1.66 0.09 -8.10
CA TYR A 69 -0.24 -0.08 -8.45
C TYR A 69 0.27 1.03 -9.37
N ARG A 70 -0.55 1.50 -10.32
CA ARG A 70 -0.22 2.65 -11.14
C ARG A 70 0.03 3.89 -10.27
N ALA A 71 -0.92 4.21 -9.38
CA ALA A 71 -0.79 5.36 -8.49
C ALA A 71 0.44 5.26 -7.58
N LEU A 72 0.74 4.07 -7.05
CA LEU A 72 1.93 3.83 -6.24
C LEU A 72 3.23 4.01 -7.05
N LEU A 73 3.29 3.51 -8.28
CA LEU A 73 4.47 3.69 -9.15
C LEU A 73 4.67 5.15 -9.56
N GLU A 74 3.59 5.87 -9.87
CA GLU A 74 3.65 7.31 -10.15
C GLU A 74 4.10 8.09 -8.90
N THR A 75 3.58 7.73 -7.72
CA THR A 75 4.01 8.32 -6.44
C THR A 75 5.48 8.02 -6.15
N ASN A 76 5.96 6.81 -6.44
CA ASN A 76 7.37 6.46 -6.29
C ASN A 76 8.26 7.40 -7.11
N LEU A 77 7.89 7.71 -8.36
CA LEU A 77 8.65 8.65 -9.19
C LEU A 77 8.67 10.05 -8.58
N LEU A 78 7.54 10.53 -8.05
CA LEU A 78 7.45 11.85 -7.42
C LEU A 78 8.25 11.97 -6.12
N MET A 79 8.33 10.88 -5.35
CA MET A 79 9.12 10.83 -4.11
C MET A 79 10.61 10.52 -4.35
N TYR A 80 10.98 10.15 -5.58
CA TYR A 80 12.32 9.67 -5.88
C TYR A 80 13.34 10.81 -5.82
N ALA A 81 14.06 10.89 -4.71
CA ALA A 81 15.18 11.80 -4.49
C ALA A 81 16.54 11.04 -4.53
N GLY A 82 16.69 10.09 -5.46
CA GLY A 82 17.90 9.25 -5.59
C GLY A 82 17.98 8.08 -4.59
N ASN A 83 17.53 8.27 -3.35
CA ASN A 83 17.45 7.24 -2.32
C ASN A 83 16.22 7.43 -1.41
N GLY A 84 15.14 7.96 -1.99
CA GLY A 84 13.90 8.28 -1.29
C GLY A 84 13.07 7.03 -0.92
N PRO A 85 11.98 7.22 -0.17
CA PRO A 85 11.07 6.13 0.16
C PRO A 85 10.44 5.51 -1.08
N ILE A 86 10.03 4.25 -0.97
CA ILE A 86 9.40 3.52 -2.07
C ILE A 86 8.23 2.66 -1.56
N TYR A 87 7.15 2.63 -2.33
CA TYR A 87 6.11 1.61 -2.23
C TYR A 87 6.48 0.41 -3.09
N THR A 88 6.40 -0.78 -2.50
CA THR A 88 6.72 -2.05 -3.15
C THR A 88 5.70 -3.11 -2.75
N LEU A 89 5.85 -4.32 -3.30
CA LEU A 89 5.04 -5.49 -2.95
C LEU A 89 5.91 -6.51 -2.22
N SER A 90 5.35 -7.10 -1.17
CA SER A 90 5.91 -8.30 -0.54
C SER A 90 5.74 -9.49 -1.51
N PRO A 91 6.83 -10.13 -1.97
CA PRO A 91 6.73 -11.27 -2.89
C PRO A 91 5.99 -12.46 -2.27
N ALA A 92 6.08 -12.59 -0.94
CA ALA A 92 5.48 -13.70 -0.21
C ALA A 92 3.97 -13.53 0.01
N THR A 93 3.47 -12.30 0.10
CA THR A 93 2.09 -12.02 0.54
C THR A 93 1.28 -11.17 -0.44
N GLY A 94 1.92 -10.54 -1.42
CA GLY A 94 1.28 -9.58 -2.32
C GLY A 94 0.85 -8.27 -1.66
N ARG A 95 1.16 -8.06 -0.38
CA ARG A 95 0.81 -6.84 0.37
C ARG A 95 1.71 -5.68 -0.03
N VAL A 96 1.14 -4.48 -0.04
CA VAL A 96 1.88 -3.22 -0.22
C VAL A 96 2.72 -2.96 1.01
N VAL A 97 3.99 -2.67 0.76
CA VAL A 97 4.98 -2.32 1.77
C VAL A 97 5.57 -0.97 1.41
N PHE A 98 5.61 -0.05 2.37
CA PHE A 98 6.41 1.15 2.27
C PHE A 98 7.77 0.91 2.90
N ALA A 99 8.84 1.11 2.12
CA ALA A 99 10.20 0.96 2.57
C ALA A 99 10.91 2.32 2.56
N ASN A 100 11.60 2.65 3.65
CA ASN A 100 12.41 3.85 3.71
C ASN A 100 13.72 3.61 4.49
N ARG A 101 14.71 4.44 4.18
CA ARG A 101 16.04 4.44 4.77
C ARG A 101 16.19 5.66 5.66
N TYR A 102 16.66 5.45 6.88
CA TYR A 102 16.95 6.52 7.82
C TYR A 102 18.40 6.47 8.27
N ARG A 103 19.03 7.62 8.47
CA ARG A 103 20.37 7.65 9.07
C ARG A 103 20.26 7.31 10.55
N LEU A 104 21.14 6.43 11.04
CA LEU A 104 21.25 6.12 12.47
C LEU A 104 21.91 7.27 13.24
N GLY A 105 22.82 8.00 12.62
CA GLY A 105 23.49 9.14 13.24
C GLY A 105 22.49 10.24 13.62
N GLY A 106 22.37 10.52 14.92
CA GLY A 106 21.45 11.53 15.46
C GLY A 106 20.00 11.06 15.62
N MET A 107 19.69 9.79 15.34
CA MET A 107 18.37 9.22 15.60
C MET A 107 18.24 8.79 17.05
N ASP A 108 17.19 9.26 17.72
CA ASP A 108 16.80 8.81 19.06
C ASP A 108 15.47 8.03 19.03
N ALA A 109 15.13 7.41 20.16
CA ALA A 109 13.91 6.61 20.29
C ALA A 109 12.62 7.42 20.11
N ALA A 110 12.60 8.71 20.47
CA ALA A 110 11.41 9.55 20.33
C ALA A 110 11.16 9.91 18.87
N MET A 111 12.23 10.18 18.11
CA MET A 111 12.21 10.40 16.67
C MET A 111 11.75 9.13 15.95
N LEU A 112 12.32 7.96 16.28
CA LEU A 112 11.90 6.69 15.69
C LEU A 112 10.43 6.39 15.99
N ARG A 113 9.98 6.55 17.24
CA ARG A 113 8.55 6.41 17.60
C ARG A 113 7.66 7.32 16.76
N SER A 114 8.05 8.58 16.57
CA SER A 114 7.28 9.54 15.79
C SER A 114 7.22 9.16 14.31
N ILE A 115 8.31 8.65 13.75
CA ILE A 115 8.36 8.08 12.39
C ILE A 115 7.38 6.92 12.27
N LEU A 116 7.42 5.95 13.18
CA LEU A 116 6.53 4.78 13.13
C LEU A 116 5.06 5.18 13.27
N ALA A 117 4.73 6.10 14.18
CA ALA A 117 3.37 6.60 14.34
C ALA A 117 2.87 7.33 13.07
N HIS A 118 3.72 8.15 12.45
CA HIS A 118 3.38 8.85 11.22
C HIS A 118 3.13 7.87 10.06
N LEU A 119 3.99 6.86 9.90
CA LEU A 119 3.82 5.83 8.88
C LEU A 119 2.60 4.93 9.15
N ALA A 120 2.29 4.65 10.42
CA ALA A 120 1.10 3.90 10.79
C ALA A 120 -0.17 4.68 10.40
N ALA A 121 -0.20 6.00 10.63
CA ALA A 121 -1.31 6.85 10.20
C ALA A 121 -1.50 6.79 8.67
N LYS A 122 -0.41 6.90 7.90
CA LYS A 122 -0.46 6.77 6.44
C LYS A 122 -0.94 5.40 5.97
N ALA A 123 -0.51 4.32 6.61
CA ALA A 123 -0.97 2.97 6.30
C ALA A 123 -2.47 2.81 6.62
N MET A 124 -2.96 3.40 7.72
CA MET A 124 -4.39 3.40 8.03
C MET A 124 -5.20 4.21 7.00
N ASP A 125 -4.69 5.34 6.52
CA ASP A 125 -5.36 6.12 5.47
C ASP A 125 -5.40 5.34 4.15
N TRP A 126 -4.29 4.70 3.77
CA TRP A 126 -4.25 3.79 2.62
C TRP A 126 -5.31 2.69 2.72
N ARG A 127 -5.50 2.09 3.90
CA ARG A 127 -6.48 1.00 4.10
C ARG A 127 -7.94 1.45 3.93
N LYS A 128 -8.23 2.76 3.93
CA LYS A 128 -9.59 3.29 3.74
C LYS A 128 -9.99 3.36 2.27
N ASP A 129 -9.12 3.93 1.44
CA ASP A 129 -9.47 4.30 0.06
C ASP A 129 -8.35 4.02 -0.95
N GLN A 130 -7.22 3.49 -0.51
CA GLN A 130 -6.02 3.23 -1.31
C GLN A 130 -5.45 4.48 -2.00
N PHE A 131 -5.73 5.67 -1.46
CA PHE A 131 -5.42 6.98 -2.05
C PHE A 131 -6.01 7.18 -3.44
N LEU A 132 -7.10 6.48 -3.77
CA LEU A 132 -7.81 6.68 -5.04
C LEU A 132 -9.20 7.22 -4.76
N ASP A 133 -9.71 7.98 -5.72
CA ASP A 133 -11.09 8.43 -5.69
C ASP A 133 -12.06 7.24 -5.56
N PRO A 134 -13.17 7.42 -4.84
CA PRO A 134 -14.21 6.42 -4.81
C PRO A 134 -14.66 6.13 -6.25
N PRO A 135 -14.94 4.86 -6.60
CA PRO A 135 -15.41 4.52 -7.93
C PRO A 135 -16.64 5.39 -8.23
N PRO A 136 -16.78 5.93 -9.46
CA PRO A 136 -17.92 6.77 -9.80
C PRO A 136 -19.19 6.01 -9.44
N ALA A 137 -20.03 6.64 -8.61
CA ALA A 137 -21.27 6.03 -8.15
C ALA A 137 -21.99 5.45 -9.38
N ARG A 138 -22.21 4.13 -9.38
CA ARG A 138 -22.97 3.48 -10.46
C ARG A 138 -24.28 4.24 -10.54
N ARG A 139 -24.45 5.05 -11.60
CA ARG A 139 -25.76 5.60 -11.92
C ARG A 139 -26.65 4.39 -12.07
N HIS A 140 -27.57 4.20 -11.12
CA HIS A 140 -28.70 3.30 -11.32
C HIS A 140 -29.32 3.73 -12.64
N HIS A 141 -29.12 2.93 -13.70
CA HIS A 141 -29.87 3.07 -14.94
C HIS A 141 -31.28 2.55 -14.68
N GLY A 142 -31.96 3.21 -13.74
CA GLY A 142 -33.40 3.13 -13.52
C GLY A 142 -34.11 4.08 -14.48
N HIS A 143 -33.85 3.92 -15.77
CA HIS A 143 -34.82 4.25 -16.80
C HIS A 143 -34.42 3.49 -18.05
N ALA A 144 -35.27 2.55 -18.45
CA ALA A 144 -35.19 1.92 -19.76
C ALA A 144 -35.12 3.03 -20.82
N SER A 145 -33.94 3.20 -21.43
CA SER A 145 -33.83 3.92 -22.68
C SER A 145 -34.73 3.21 -23.67
N LYS A 146 -35.85 3.85 -24.01
CA LYS A 146 -36.68 3.46 -25.14
C LYS A 146 -35.78 3.49 -26.37
N ILE A 147 -35.27 2.34 -26.79
CA ILE A 147 -34.69 2.16 -28.11
C ILE A 147 -35.81 2.49 -29.10
N PRO A 148 -35.66 3.49 -29.99
CA PRO A 148 -36.59 3.64 -31.09
C PRO A 148 -36.56 2.35 -31.90
N GLN A 149 -37.71 1.68 -32.00
CA GLN A 149 -37.94 0.52 -32.87
C GLN A 149 -37.78 0.97 -34.32
N LEU A 150 -36.54 1.12 -34.79
CA LEU A 150 -36.21 1.52 -36.15
C LEU A 150 -35.29 0.47 -36.78
N TRP A 151 -35.68 -0.80 -36.71
CA TRP A 151 -35.23 -1.87 -37.60
C TRP A 151 -36.09 -3.13 -37.42
N SER A 152 -37.40 -3.04 -37.59
CA SER A 152 -38.18 -4.24 -37.90
C SER A 152 -38.01 -4.53 -39.39
N ARG A 153 -37.24 -5.58 -39.71
CA ARG A 153 -37.19 -6.18 -41.04
C ARG A 153 -38.62 -6.45 -41.55
N PRO A 154 -38.94 -6.22 -42.83
CA PRO A 154 -40.15 -6.81 -43.40
C PRO A 154 -39.97 -8.33 -43.41
N THR A 155 -40.86 -9.02 -42.73
CA THR A 155 -41.09 -10.46 -42.88
C THR A 155 -41.59 -10.75 -44.28
N SER A 156 -41.04 -11.80 -44.88
CA SER A 156 -41.50 -12.46 -46.10
C SER A 156 -43.01 -12.64 -46.13
N THR A 157 -43.65 -12.19 -47.20
CA THR A 157 -44.97 -12.66 -47.63
C THR A 157 -44.76 -13.78 -48.65
N ASP A 158 -44.92 -15.02 -48.21
CA ASP A 158 -45.41 -16.12 -49.05
C ASP A 158 -46.90 -16.25 -48.76
N ASP A 159 -47.74 -16.11 -49.79
CA ASP A 159 -48.79 -17.08 -50.13
C ASP A 159 -49.60 -16.60 -51.35
N ASP A 160 -49.31 -17.25 -52.48
CA ASP A 160 -50.21 -18.04 -53.33
C ASP A 160 -51.60 -17.55 -53.83
N ALA A 161 -51.81 -17.96 -55.10
CA ALA A 161 -53.06 -18.16 -55.87
C ALA A 161 -53.75 -16.89 -56.43
N ILE A 162 -54.09 -16.81 -57.73
CA ILE A 162 -55.15 -17.55 -58.44
C ILE A 162 -54.84 -17.51 -59.97
N THR A 163 -54.64 -18.64 -60.65
CA THR A 163 -55.56 -19.34 -61.59
C THR A 163 -56.07 -18.53 -62.81
N HIS A 164 -55.53 -18.82 -64.01
CA HIS A 164 -56.23 -19.44 -65.16
C HIS A 164 -55.29 -19.61 -66.36
#